data_AF-A0A950RG90-F1
#
_entry.id   AF-A0A950RG90-F1
#
_cell.length_a   1.000
_cell.length_b   1.000
_cell.length_c   1.000
_cell.angle_alpha   90.00
_cell.angle_beta   90.00
_cell.angle_gamma   90.00
#
_symmetry.space_group_name_H-M   'P 1'
#
loop_
_entity.id
_entity.type
_entity.pdbx_description
1 polymer ?
#
loop_
_entity_poly.entity_id
_entity_poly.type
_entity_poly.pdbx_seq_one_letter_code
_entity_poly.pdbx_strand_id
1 'polypeptide(L)'
;ISNILEEADHATIPGFSADPLLRKWNLWSWVDSRDVAQACRLALDAPERGADCFTIAGADTVMTIPNAELMARYYPSVRLVEGTGPFDTLLSIDKARRVLGYAPLHTWRVRA
;
A
#
# COMPACT_ATOMS: atom_id res chain seq x y z
N ILE A 1 5.00 -6.12 6.61
CA ILE A 1 4.82 -4.66 6.57
C ILE A 1 6.20 -4.03 6.43
N SER A 2 6.41 -3.08 5.52
CA SER A 2 7.76 -2.54 5.22
C SER A 2 7.90 -1.02 5.37
N ASN A 3 6.84 -0.23 5.24
CA ASN A 3 6.89 1.24 5.28
C ASN A 3 5.62 1.79 5.95
N ILE A 4 5.73 2.14 7.23
CA ILE A 4 4.63 2.67 8.05
C ILE A 4 4.85 4.17 8.20
N LEU A 5 3.82 4.97 7.95
CA LEU A 5 3.84 6.41 8.12
C LEU A 5 2.67 6.83 9.01
N GLU A 6 2.86 7.90 9.79
CA GLU A 6 1.82 8.45 10.66
C GLU A 6 1.09 9.60 9.94
N GLU A 7 -0.04 10.05 10.51
CA GLU A 7 -0.84 11.14 9.95
C GLU A 7 -0.02 12.41 9.70
N ALA A 8 0.90 12.75 10.62
CA ALA A 8 1.77 13.91 10.48
C ALA A 8 2.74 13.81 9.28
N ASP A 9 3.09 12.59 8.86
CA ASP A 9 3.99 12.36 7.74
C ASP A 9 3.31 12.55 6.39
N HIS A 10 1.97 12.60 6.32
CA HIS A 10 1.22 12.66 5.06
C HIS A 10 1.65 13.84 4.18
N ALA A 11 1.94 14.99 4.79
CA ALA A 11 2.40 16.19 4.09
C ALA A 11 3.74 16.00 3.37
N THR A 12 4.56 15.03 3.78
CA THR A 12 5.86 14.75 3.18
C THR A 12 5.78 13.80 1.99
N ILE A 13 4.70 13.00 1.91
CA ILE A 13 4.55 11.91 0.92
C ILE A 13 4.65 12.39 -0.53
N PRO A 14 4.00 13.49 -0.95
CA PRO A 14 4.13 14.00 -2.32
C PRO A 14 5.59 14.23 -2.75
N GLY A 15 6.47 14.57 -1.81
CA GLY A 15 7.89 14.81 -2.05
C GLY A 15 8.65 13.59 -2.58
N PHE A 16 8.20 12.36 -2.29
CA PHE A 16 8.86 11.14 -2.78
C PHE A 16 8.78 10.99 -4.30
N SER A 17 7.87 11.71 -4.97
CA SER A 17 7.76 11.67 -6.43
C SER A 17 8.88 12.42 -7.14
N ALA A 18 9.66 13.25 -6.43
CA ALA A 18 10.85 13.90 -6.99
C ALA A 18 11.97 12.90 -7.33
N ASP A 19 12.08 11.81 -6.57
CA ASP A 19 12.98 10.69 -6.87
C ASP A 19 12.31 9.34 -6.54
N PRO A 20 11.64 8.72 -7.53
CA PRO A 20 10.99 7.43 -7.34
C PRO A 20 11.93 6.29 -6.93
N LEU A 21 13.25 6.41 -7.11
CA LEU A 21 14.19 5.36 -6.73
C LEU A 21 14.28 5.20 -5.20
N LEU A 22 14.03 6.26 -4.43
CA LEU A 22 14.04 6.24 -2.96
C LEU A 22 13.03 5.25 -2.36
N ARG A 23 11.94 4.98 -3.08
CA ARG A 23 10.84 4.11 -2.66
C ARG A 23 10.63 2.91 -3.60
N LYS A 24 11.48 2.72 -4.61
CA LYS A 24 11.38 1.61 -5.57
C LYS A 24 11.53 0.24 -4.90
N TRP A 25 12.35 0.14 -3.85
CA TRP A 25 12.69 -1.12 -3.17
C TRP A 25 11.48 -1.87 -2.60
N ASN A 26 10.36 -1.19 -2.32
CA ASN A 26 9.11 -1.80 -1.87
C ASN A 26 7.93 -1.52 -2.81
N LEU A 27 8.18 -1.30 -4.10
CA LEU A 27 7.16 -0.96 -5.10
C LEU A 27 6.31 0.24 -4.69
N TRP A 28 6.94 1.24 -4.06
CA TRP A 28 6.28 2.47 -3.62
C TRP A 28 5.10 2.24 -2.65
N SER A 29 5.10 1.10 -1.97
CA SER A 29 4.09 0.76 -0.98
C SER A 29 4.28 1.58 0.31
N TRP A 30 3.18 1.79 1.00
CA TRP A 30 3.16 2.32 2.36
C TRP A 30 1.93 1.79 3.10
N VAL A 31 1.75 2.17 4.36
CA VAL A 31 0.52 2.01 5.13
C VAL A 31 0.47 3.06 6.23
N ASP A 32 -0.72 3.59 6.51
CA ASP A 32 -0.94 4.45 7.67
C ASP A 32 -0.86 3.63 8.97
N SER A 33 -0.22 4.16 10.01
CA SER A 33 -0.07 3.47 11.30
C SER A 33 -1.43 3.06 11.91
N ARG A 34 -2.50 3.81 11.67
CA ARG A 34 -3.86 3.49 12.12
C ARG A 34 -4.45 2.28 11.38
N ASP A 35 -4.12 2.12 10.11
CA ASP A 35 -4.51 0.94 9.33
C ASP A 35 -3.68 -0.30 9.71
N VAL A 36 -2.44 -0.14 10.16
CA VAL A 36 -1.68 -1.23 10.79
C VAL A 36 -2.36 -1.67 12.10
N ALA A 37 -2.77 -0.72 12.94
CA ALA A 37 -3.47 -1.02 14.18
C ALA A 37 -4.81 -1.74 13.90
N GLN A 38 -5.54 -1.30 12.87
CA GLN A 38 -6.74 -1.97 12.37
C GLN A 38 -6.46 -3.43 12.01
N ALA A 39 -5.43 -3.71 11.21
CA ALA A 39 -5.07 -5.06 10.81
C ALA A 39 -4.70 -5.95 12.00
N CYS A 40 -3.95 -5.43 12.97
CA CYS A 40 -3.61 -6.15 14.20
C CYS A 40 -4.86 -6.52 15.00
N ARG A 41 -5.79 -5.58 15.19
CA ARG A 41 -7.07 -5.85 15.87
C ARG A 41 -7.87 -6.92 15.13
N LEU A 42 -8.02 -6.79 13.82
CA LEU A 42 -8.74 -7.77 12.99
C LEU A 42 -8.11 -9.17 13.06
N ALA A 43 -6.78 -9.27 13.11
CA ALA A 43 -6.09 -10.54 13.26
C ALA A 43 -6.33 -11.21 14.63
N LEU A 44 -6.49 -10.42 15.70
CA LEU A 44 -6.83 -10.93 17.03
C LEU A 44 -8.30 -11.39 17.12
N ASP A 45 -9.19 -10.70 16.42
CA ASP A 45 -10.63 -11.00 16.38
C ASP A 45 -10.99 -12.11 15.37
N ALA A 46 -10.03 -12.55 14.53
CA ALA A 46 -10.27 -13.51 13.47
C ALA A 46 -10.72 -14.88 14.01
N PRO A 47 -11.73 -15.53 13.39
CA PRO A 47 -12.20 -16.85 13.80
C PRO A 47 -11.18 -17.95 13.52
N GLU A 48 -10.29 -17.76 12.54
CA GLU A 48 -9.23 -18.69 12.19
C GLU A 48 -8.26 -18.92 13.37
N ARG A 49 -7.69 -20.12 13.44
CA ARG A 49 -6.72 -20.52 14.47
C ARG A 49 -5.45 -20.99 13.79
N GLY A 50 -4.30 -20.66 14.38
CA GLY A 50 -2.98 -20.99 13.86
C GLY A 50 -2.18 -19.75 13.46
N ALA A 51 -1.11 -19.97 12.69
CA ALA A 51 -0.26 -18.91 12.17
C ALA A 51 -0.46 -18.78 10.67
N ASP A 52 -0.63 -17.55 10.20
CA ASP A 52 -0.69 -17.23 8.78
C ASP A 52 0.00 -15.88 8.50
N CYS A 53 0.37 -15.65 7.24
CA CYS A 53 1.08 -14.46 6.78
C CYS A 53 0.19 -13.61 5.88
N PHE A 54 0.17 -12.29 6.15
CA PHE A 54 -0.59 -11.31 5.40
C PHE A 54 0.28 -10.12 4.98
N THR A 55 0.05 -9.64 3.77
CA THR A 55 0.52 -8.32 3.36
C THR A 55 -0.47 -7.27 3.84
N ILE A 56 0.01 -6.35 4.67
CA ILE A 56 -0.73 -5.17 5.11
C ILE A 56 -0.06 -3.95 4.48
N ALA A 57 -0.84 -3.23 3.68
CA ALA A 57 -0.46 -2.04 2.92
C ALA A 57 -1.69 -1.14 2.77
N GLY A 58 -1.48 0.16 2.54
CA GLY A 58 -2.53 1.09 2.14
C GLY A 58 -3.17 0.69 0.79
N ALA A 59 -4.27 1.34 0.43
CA ALA A 59 -4.95 1.08 -0.84
C ALA A 59 -4.18 1.61 -2.06
N ASP A 60 -3.26 2.55 -1.84
CA ASP A 60 -2.57 3.31 -2.87
C ASP A 60 -1.04 3.37 -2.65
N THR A 61 -0.31 3.80 -3.69
CA THR A 61 1.14 4.06 -3.60
C THR A 61 1.43 5.46 -3.09
N VAL A 62 2.67 5.68 -2.63
CA VAL A 62 3.19 7.00 -2.23
C VAL A 62 3.50 7.94 -3.41
N MET A 63 3.12 7.58 -4.64
CA MET A 63 3.55 8.27 -5.84
C MET A 63 2.44 9.11 -6.46
N THR A 64 2.73 10.35 -6.84
CA THR A 64 1.82 11.15 -7.69
C THR A 64 1.90 10.72 -9.16
N ILE A 65 2.93 9.96 -9.55
CA ILE A 65 3.13 9.40 -10.89
C ILE A 65 2.30 8.12 -11.03
N PRO A 66 1.53 7.94 -12.14
CA PRO A 66 0.74 6.74 -12.34
C PRO A 66 1.58 5.45 -12.41
N ASN A 67 1.03 4.37 -11.87
CA ASN A 67 1.64 3.03 -11.83
C ASN A 67 2.11 2.55 -13.21
N ALA A 68 1.33 2.80 -14.27
CA ALA A 68 1.70 2.41 -15.63
C ALA A 68 3.01 3.06 -16.09
N GLU A 69 3.21 4.34 -15.77
CA GLU A 69 4.44 5.08 -16.10
C GLU A 69 5.63 4.59 -15.26
N LEU A 70 5.42 4.42 -13.94
CA LEU A 70 6.45 3.89 -13.04
C LEU A 70 6.91 2.50 -13.46
N MET A 71 5.98 1.61 -13.76
CA MET A 71 6.29 0.24 -14.17
C MET A 71 7.01 0.21 -15.53
N ALA A 72 6.54 0.98 -16.52
CA ALA A 72 7.23 1.08 -17.81
C ALA A 72 8.66 1.61 -17.66
N ARG A 73 8.89 2.57 -16.76
CA ARG A 73 10.21 3.19 -16.56
C ARG A 73 11.17 2.32 -15.77
N TYR A 74 10.70 1.70 -14.69
CA TYR A 74 11.57 1.06 -13.69
C TYR A 74 11.53 -0.48 -13.71
N TYR A 75 10.51 -1.07 -14.33
CA TYR A 75 10.30 -2.51 -14.46
C TYR A 75 9.73 -2.88 -15.85
N PRO A 76 10.35 -2.48 -16.96
CA PRO A 76 9.76 -2.57 -18.31
C PRO A 76 9.42 -4.00 -18.77
N SER A 77 10.07 -5.01 -18.20
CA SER A 77 9.80 -6.43 -18.50
C SER A 77 8.68 -7.03 -17.64
N VAL A 78 8.18 -6.30 -16.65
CA VAL A 78 7.13 -6.77 -15.74
C VAL A 78 5.80 -6.22 -16.20
N ARG A 79 4.89 -7.12 -16.58
CA ARG A 79 3.52 -6.75 -16.94
C ARG A 79 2.77 -6.26 -15.71
N LEU A 80 2.19 -5.06 -15.79
CA LEU A 80 1.20 -4.59 -14.83
C LEU A 80 -0.09 -5.42 -14.97
N VAL A 81 -0.64 -5.87 -13.85
CA VAL A 81 -1.88 -6.66 -13.83
C VAL A 81 -3.02 -5.80 -14.39
N GLU A 82 -3.84 -6.41 -15.25
CA GLU A 82 -4.97 -5.72 -15.85
C GLU A 82 -5.99 -5.33 -14.78
N GLY A 83 -6.55 -4.11 -14.88
CA GLY A 83 -7.46 -3.57 -13.88
C GLY A 83 -6.77 -2.93 -12.66
N THR A 84 -5.44 -3.00 -12.54
CA THR A 84 -4.72 -2.20 -11.53
C THR A 84 -4.90 -0.71 -11.84
N GLY A 85 -5.49 0.02 -10.89
CA GLY A 85 -5.72 1.45 -11.01
C GLY A 85 -4.43 2.26 -11.07
N PRO A 86 -4.53 3.54 -11.47
CA PRO A 86 -3.37 4.40 -11.69
C PRO A 86 -2.51 4.60 -10.43
N PHE A 87 -3.09 4.41 -9.25
CA PHE A 87 -2.41 4.64 -7.98
C PHE A 87 -2.57 3.51 -6.98
N ASP A 88 -3.24 2.43 -7.36
CA ASP A 88 -3.49 1.29 -6.49
C ASP A 88 -2.18 0.73 -5.94
N THR A 89 -2.21 0.21 -4.72
CA THR A 89 -1.07 -0.53 -4.17
C THR A 89 -0.66 -1.66 -5.11
N LEU A 90 0.64 -1.77 -5.36
CA LEU A 90 1.22 -2.84 -6.18
C LEU A 90 1.54 -4.10 -5.37
N LEU A 91 1.32 -4.06 -4.05
CA LEU A 91 1.37 -5.23 -3.17
C LEU A 91 -0.05 -5.68 -2.86
N SER A 92 -0.44 -6.86 -3.37
CA SER A 92 -1.81 -7.37 -3.15
C SER A 92 -2.10 -7.53 -1.65
N ILE A 93 -3.18 -6.89 -1.22
CA ILE A 93 -3.78 -7.01 0.13
C ILE A 93 -5.04 -7.88 0.12
N ASP A 94 -5.30 -8.59 -0.97
CA ASP A 94 -6.58 -9.30 -1.18
C ASP A 94 -6.77 -10.45 -0.20
N LYS A 95 -5.68 -11.08 0.23
CA LYS A 95 -5.74 -12.10 1.29
C LYS A 95 -6.15 -11.48 2.63
N ALA A 96 -5.59 -10.33 2.99
CA ALA A 96 -5.95 -9.63 4.22
C ALA A 96 -7.42 -9.16 4.18
N ARG A 97 -7.88 -8.66 3.04
CA ARG A 97 -9.29 -8.32 2.80
C ARG A 97 -10.20 -9.53 2.99
N ARG A 98 -9.88 -10.65 2.35
CA ARG A 98 -10.73 -11.85 2.35
C ARG A 98 -10.79 -12.54 3.71
N VAL A 99 -9.65 -12.67 4.39
CA VAL A 99 -9.55 -13.48 5.62
C VAL A 99 -9.78 -12.63 6.86
N LEU A 100 -9.14 -11.45 6.96
CA LEU A 100 -9.23 -10.61 8.15
C LEU A 100 -10.35 -9.56 8.06
N GLY A 101 -10.95 -9.36 6.87
CA GLY A 101 -11.84 -8.22 6.64
C GLY A 101 -11.10 -6.88 6.57
N TYR A 102 -9.78 -6.90 6.35
CA TYR A 102 -8.96 -5.68 6.33
C TYR A 102 -9.36 -4.74 5.20
N ALA A 103 -9.68 -3.49 5.54
CA ALA A 103 -9.95 -2.43 4.58
C ALA A 103 -9.24 -1.14 5.03
N PRO A 104 -8.13 -0.73 4.38
CA PRO A 104 -7.44 0.50 4.76
C PRO A 104 -8.37 1.70 4.61
N LEU A 105 -8.46 2.53 5.66
CA LEU A 105 -9.37 3.67 5.76
C LEU A 105 -8.65 5.01 5.55
N HIS A 106 -7.32 5.02 5.60
CA HIS A 106 -6.53 6.22 5.56
C HIS A 106 -5.71 6.31 4.28
N THR A 107 -5.72 7.49 3.66
CA THR A 107 -4.85 7.83 2.52
C THR A 107 -4.31 9.24 2.70
N TRP A 108 -3.09 9.47 2.21
CA TRP A 108 -2.49 10.79 2.13
C TRP A 108 -3.06 11.64 0.99
N ARG A 109 -3.77 11.01 0.05
CA ARG A 109 -4.45 11.69 -1.04
C ARG A 109 -5.69 12.36 -0.49
N VAL A 110 -5.60 13.66 -0.26
CA VAL A 110 -6.78 14.46 0.04
C VAL A 110 -7.70 14.40 -1.17
N ARG A 111 -8.94 13.95 -0.97
CA ARG A 111 -9.98 14.06 -2.02
C ARG A 111 -10.25 15.56 -2.24
N ALA A 112 -10.22 15.99 -3.49
CA ALA A 112 -10.78 17.27 -3.90
C ALA A 112 -12.29 17.30 -3.64
#